data_AF-A0A963S9P2-F1
#
_entry.id   AF-A0A963S9P2-F1
#
_cell.length_a   1.000
_cell.length_b   1.000
_cell.length_c   1.000
_cell.angle_alpha   90.00
_cell.angle_beta   90.00
_cell.angle_gamma   90.00
#
_symmetry.space_group_name_H-M   'P 1'
#
loop_
_entity.id
_entity.type
_entity.pdbx_description
1 polymer ?
#
loop_
_entity_poly.entity_id
_entity_poly.type
_entity_poly.pdbx_seq_one_letter_code
_entity_poly.pdbx_strand_id
1 'polypeptide(L)'
;MMRIKSVKKIRLLLNIGIVPILIATAPQLHSKEWKPDQIVQLEHWLRSAPQDALPVLGAEELEAARKSGNREAIDRVATDLALKLARLHLLGSSTPAQKAGWRIEDSDIGIDVQSWLGRALAGDALDTFYQALRPRHPDYEALRTTYAGETDPDRRLTLARNMERWRWLPRSLGNDYVLVNAAFFEAHLWRDGKEAGTWPVIVGKRSTPTPVFSATINGVILNPWWNIPASIVREMRGRFPASKGYVYLNGQWRQKPGPGNALGQMKLDMPNPY
;
A
#
# COMPACT_ATOMS: atom_id res chain seq x y z
N MET A 1 25.22 65.47 42.94
CA MET A 1 24.47 66.74 42.97
C MET A 1 23.02 66.46 42.57
N MET A 2 22.10 66.89 43.43
CA MET A 2 20.69 67.24 43.16
C MET A 2 19.65 66.17 42.76
N ARG A 3 18.44 66.44 43.23
CA ARG A 3 17.31 65.56 43.54
C ARG A 3 16.07 66.07 42.78
N ILE A 4 15.16 65.15 42.43
CA ILE A 4 13.69 65.32 42.25
C ILE A 4 13.19 66.05 40.98
N LYS A 5 12.29 65.42 40.20
CA LYS A 5 10.83 65.69 40.23
C LYS A 5 10.02 64.70 39.36
N SER A 6 8.88 64.35 39.92
CA SER A 6 7.82 63.44 39.45
C SER A 6 6.90 64.11 38.43
N VAL A 7 6.36 63.34 37.47
CA VAL A 7 5.15 63.68 36.72
C VAL A 7 4.25 62.45 36.54
N LYS A 8 2.94 62.68 36.64
CA LYS A 8 1.81 61.75 36.81
C LYS A 8 1.35 61.00 35.54
N LYS A 9 0.85 59.78 35.79
CA LYS A 9 -0.33 59.05 35.24
C LYS A 9 -0.66 59.13 33.74
N ILE A 10 -0.85 57.96 33.13
CA ILE A 10 -2.05 57.60 32.33
C ILE A 10 -2.40 56.13 32.63
N ARG A 11 -3.63 55.86 33.09
CA ARG A 11 -4.23 54.53 33.14
C ARG A 11 -4.98 54.34 31.82
N LEU A 12 -4.54 53.40 30.99
CA LEU A 12 -5.29 52.97 29.80
C LEU A 12 -6.11 51.73 30.18
N LEU A 13 -7.44 51.87 30.19
CA LEU A 13 -8.37 50.76 30.35
C LEU A 13 -8.40 49.98 29.03
N LEU A 14 -7.89 48.75 29.01
CA LEU A 14 -8.08 47.82 27.88
C LEU A 14 -9.49 47.23 27.98
N ASN A 15 -10.37 47.62 27.06
CA ASN A 15 -11.64 46.96 26.83
C ASN A 15 -11.36 45.64 26.09
N ILE A 16 -11.49 44.50 26.76
CA ILE A 16 -11.39 43.18 26.12
C ILE A 16 -12.73 42.91 25.42
N GLY A 17 -12.82 43.30 24.16
CA GLY A 17 -13.88 42.82 23.28
C GLY A 17 -13.65 41.35 22.97
N ILE A 18 -14.48 40.47 23.55
CA ILE A 18 -14.54 39.06 23.16
C ILE A 18 -15.14 39.03 21.76
N VAL A 19 -14.28 38.92 20.74
CA VAL A 19 -14.71 38.57 19.39
C VAL A 19 -15.11 37.09 19.44
N PRO A 20 -16.37 36.72 19.19
CA PRO A 20 -16.71 35.31 19.04
C PRO A 20 -15.93 34.80 17.82
N ILE A 21 -14.96 33.94 18.07
CA ILE A 21 -14.37 33.10 17.02
C ILE A 21 -15.53 32.23 16.55
N LEU A 22 -16.12 32.60 15.40
CA LEU A 22 -16.88 31.65 14.62
C LEU A 22 -15.91 30.52 14.29
N ILE A 23 -16.02 29.43 15.04
CA ILE A 23 -15.55 28.14 14.60
C ILE A 23 -16.39 27.87 13.35
N ALA A 24 -15.83 28.16 12.18
CA ALA A 24 -16.34 27.65 10.94
C ALA A 24 -16.24 26.13 11.06
N THR A 25 -17.33 25.49 11.47
CA THR A 25 -17.52 24.06 11.33
C THR A 25 -17.19 23.76 9.88
N ALA A 26 -16.11 23.01 9.62
CA ALA A 26 -15.88 22.44 8.30
C ALA A 26 -17.21 21.80 7.86
N PRO A 27 -17.65 21.98 6.60
CA PRO A 27 -18.94 21.44 6.18
C PRO A 27 -18.92 19.94 6.45
N GLN A 28 -19.64 19.53 7.50
CA GLN A 28 -20.05 18.15 7.63
C GLN A 28 -20.95 17.95 6.43
N LEU A 29 -20.42 17.25 5.42
CA LEU A 29 -21.21 16.73 4.33
C LEU A 29 -22.32 15.93 4.99
N HIS A 30 -23.49 16.55 5.09
CA HIS A 30 -24.72 15.90 5.48
C HIS A 30 -24.83 14.66 4.59
N SER A 31 -25.05 13.51 5.21
CA SER A 31 -25.21 12.23 4.54
C SER A 31 -26.05 12.42 3.28
N LYS A 32 -25.47 12.22 2.10
CA LYS A 32 -26.28 12.12 0.89
C LYS A 32 -27.21 10.93 1.12
N GLU A 33 -28.50 11.20 1.12
CA GLU A 33 -29.53 10.20 1.41
C GLU A 33 -29.38 9.01 0.47
N TRP A 34 -29.31 7.80 1.02
CA TRP A 34 -29.13 6.59 0.24
C TRP A 34 -30.42 6.23 -0.49
N LYS A 35 -30.43 6.18 -1.81
CA LYS A 35 -31.64 5.72 -2.54
C LYS A 35 -31.95 4.25 -2.18
N PRO A 36 -33.22 3.82 -2.18
CA PRO A 36 -33.57 2.42 -1.92
C PRO A 36 -32.78 1.43 -2.79
N ASP A 37 -32.59 1.74 -4.08
CA ASP A 37 -31.81 0.89 -5.00
C ASP A 37 -30.32 0.82 -4.62
N GLN A 38 -29.75 1.91 -4.09
CA GLN A 38 -28.36 1.96 -3.63
C GLN A 38 -28.16 1.11 -2.36
N ILE A 39 -29.18 1.02 -1.50
CA ILE A 39 -29.18 0.09 -0.36
C ILE A 39 -29.17 -1.36 -0.84
N VAL A 40 -29.99 -1.70 -1.83
CA VAL A 40 -30.01 -3.05 -2.43
C VAL A 40 -28.66 -3.38 -3.08
N GLN A 41 -28.05 -2.43 -3.78
CA GLN A 41 -26.70 -2.58 -4.34
C GLN A 41 -25.66 -2.81 -3.23
N LEU A 42 -25.66 -2.00 -2.16
CA LEU A 42 -24.76 -2.17 -1.03
C LEU A 42 -24.90 -3.57 -0.39
N GLU A 43 -26.13 -4.03 -0.16
CA GLU A 43 -26.40 -5.37 0.38
C GLU A 43 -25.86 -6.47 -0.55
N HIS A 44 -26.00 -6.31 -1.86
CA HIS A 44 -25.41 -7.24 -2.82
C HIS A 44 -23.88 -7.28 -2.70
N TRP A 45 -23.22 -6.13 -2.57
CA TRP A 45 -21.78 -6.03 -2.36
C TRP A 45 -21.34 -6.66 -1.03
N LEU A 46 -22.06 -6.41 0.07
CA LEU A 46 -21.78 -7.01 1.38
C LEU A 46 -21.85 -8.54 1.33
N ARG A 47 -22.89 -9.09 0.69
CA ARG A 47 -23.04 -10.55 0.51
C ARG A 47 -21.99 -11.15 -0.43
N SER A 48 -21.50 -10.38 -1.39
CA SER A 48 -20.53 -10.84 -2.39
C SER A 48 -19.07 -10.69 -1.94
N ALA A 49 -18.79 -9.99 -0.82
CA ALA A 49 -17.44 -9.80 -0.30
C ALA A 49 -16.60 -11.10 -0.19
N PRO A 50 -17.14 -12.26 0.25
CA PRO A 50 -16.40 -13.53 0.29
C PRO A 50 -15.95 -14.06 -1.09
N GLN A 51 -16.60 -13.63 -2.18
CA GLN A 51 -16.19 -13.97 -3.55
C GLN A 51 -14.90 -13.25 -3.95
N ASP A 52 -14.58 -12.14 -3.28
CA ASP A 52 -13.28 -11.47 -3.38
C ASP A 52 -12.34 -11.88 -2.24
N ALA A 53 -12.61 -12.99 -1.54
CA ALA A 53 -11.84 -13.44 -0.38
C ALA A 53 -11.78 -12.41 0.77
N LEU A 54 -12.80 -11.56 0.91
CA LEU A 54 -12.95 -10.62 2.02
C LEU A 54 -13.85 -11.22 3.12
N PRO A 55 -13.70 -10.77 4.38
CA PRO A 55 -14.57 -11.24 5.46
C PRO A 55 -16.03 -10.88 5.21
N VAL A 56 -16.94 -11.74 5.68
CA VAL A 56 -18.37 -11.44 5.71
C VAL A 56 -18.58 -10.25 6.64
N LEU A 57 -19.26 -9.21 6.14
CA LEU A 57 -19.74 -8.11 6.96
C LEU A 57 -21.21 -8.36 7.28
N GLY A 58 -21.53 -8.45 8.58
CA GLY A 58 -22.90 -8.54 9.05
C GLY A 58 -23.69 -7.30 8.65
N ALA A 59 -24.92 -7.51 8.16
CA ALA A 59 -25.85 -6.46 7.76
C ALA A 59 -27.06 -6.38 8.71
N GLU A 60 -27.00 -7.03 9.89
CA GLU A 60 -28.16 -7.12 10.79
C GLU A 60 -28.62 -5.74 11.26
N GLU A 61 -27.69 -4.83 11.53
CA GLU A 61 -28.00 -3.44 11.92
C GLU A 61 -28.68 -2.66 10.78
N LEU A 62 -28.29 -2.92 9.53
CA LEU A 62 -28.90 -2.29 8.36
C LEU A 62 -30.34 -2.78 8.17
N GLU A 63 -30.55 -4.08 8.31
CA GLU A 63 -31.88 -4.69 8.26
C GLU A 63 -32.79 -4.18 9.38
N ALA A 64 -32.26 -4.04 10.61
CA ALA A 64 -33.00 -3.47 11.73
C ALA A 64 -33.36 -1.99 11.48
N ALA A 65 -32.42 -1.20 10.95
CA ALA A 65 -32.66 0.20 10.58
C ALA A 65 -33.76 0.32 9.51
N ARG A 66 -33.72 -0.53 8.46
CA ARG A 66 -34.76 -0.58 7.43
C ARG A 66 -36.14 -0.90 8.00
N LYS A 67 -36.24 -1.90 8.88
CA LYS A 67 -37.50 -2.29 9.54
C LYS A 67 -38.09 -1.17 10.39
N SER A 68 -37.24 -0.35 11.00
CA SER A 68 -37.69 0.80 11.81
C SER A 68 -38.24 1.96 10.97
N GLY A 69 -37.94 2.00 9.66
CA GLY A 69 -38.27 3.14 8.80
C GLY A 69 -37.50 4.42 9.11
N ASN A 70 -36.59 4.41 10.09
CA ASN A 70 -35.79 5.58 10.46
C ASN A 70 -34.72 5.85 9.38
N ARG A 71 -34.98 6.88 8.57
CA ARG A 71 -34.13 7.27 7.45
C ARG A 71 -32.71 7.64 7.86
N GLU A 72 -32.55 8.40 8.94
CA GLU A 72 -31.25 8.80 9.46
C GLU A 72 -30.44 7.58 9.93
N ALA A 73 -31.11 6.62 10.58
CA ALA A 73 -30.46 5.37 11.00
C ALA A 73 -30.01 4.54 9.79
N ILE A 74 -30.83 4.45 8.74
CA ILE A 74 -30.47 3.76 7.49
C ILE A 74 -29.24 4.41 6.85
N ASP A 75 -29.25 5.73 6.68
CA ASP A 75 -28.17 6.46 6.01
C ASP A 75 -26.85 6.34 6.78
N ARG A 76 -26.90 6.43 8.12
CA ARG A 76 -25.72 6.26 8.97
C ARG A 76 -25.14 4.85 8.86
N VAL A 77 -25.97 3.81 9.08
CA VAL A 77 -25.50 2.41 9.07
C VAL A 77 -25.02 2.00 7.67
N ALA A 78 -25.73 2.40 6.62
CA ALA A 78 -25.33 2.14 5.24
C ALA A 78 -23.97 2.79 4.93
N THR A 79 -23.76 4.04 5.34
CA THR A 79 -22.48 4.73 5.17
C THR A 79 -21.35 4.02 5.91
N ASP A 80 -21.56 3.65 7.18
CA ASP A 80 -20.55 2.96 7.99
C ASP A 80 -20.13 1.62 7.36
N LEU A 81 -21.11 0.80 6.94
CA LEU A 81 -20.87 -0.47 6.24
C LEU A 81 -20.19 -0.26 4.89
N ALA A 82 -20.63 0.74 4.13
CA ALA A 82 -20.09 1.02 2.81
C ALA A 82 -18.61 1.43 2.87
N LEU A 83 -18.25 2.30 3.83
CA LEU A 83 -16.86 2.72 4.05
C LEU A 83 -16.00 1.59 4.59
N LYS A 84 -16.55 0.74 5.48
CA LYS A 84 -15.84 -0.45 5.97
C LYS A 84 -15.53 -1.42 4.83
N LEU A 85 -16.52 -1.73 4.00
CA LEU A 85 -16.34 -2.58 2.82
C LEU A 85 -15.35 -1.96 1.82
N ALA A 86 -15.45 -0.64 1.59
CA ALA A 86 -14.54 0.06 0.70
C ALA A 86 -13.07 -0.06 1.15
N ARG A 87 -12.81 0.10 2.44
CA ARG A 87 -11.46 -0.09 3.01
C ARG A 87 -10.96 -1.52 2.88
N LEU A 88 -11.84 -2.52 3.00
CA LEU A 88 -11.47 -3.92 2.79
C LEU A 88 -11.07 -4.20 1.33
N HIS A 89 -11.82 -3.67 0.35
CA HIS A 89 -11.43 -3.80 -1.05
C HIS A 89 -10.10 -3.10 -1.36
N LEU A 90 -9.88 -1.93 -0.74
CA LEU A 90 -8.71 -1.09 -0.99
C LEU A 90 -7.42 -1.62 -0.33
N LEU A 91 -7.48 -1.97 0.97
CA LEU A 91 -6.30 -2.20 1.82
C LEU A 91 -6.17 -3.64 2.34
N GLY A 92 -7.19 -4.47 2.05
CA GLY A 92 -7.32 -5.82 2.58
C GLY A 92 -7.81 -5.87 4.02
N SER A 93 -7.87 -7.08 4.58
CA SER A 93 -8.34 -7.34 5.95
C SER A 93 -7.20 -7.67 6.93
N SER A 94 -5.96 -7.70 6.45
CA SER A 94 -4.82 -8.14 7.26
C SER A 94 -4.36 -7.11 8.28
N THR A 95 -4.03 -7.60 9.48
CA THR A 95 -3.43 -6.82 10.57
C THR A 95 -1.98 -6.44 10.27
N PRO A 96 -1.41 -5.42 10.93
CA PRO A 96 0.02 -5.09 10.81
C PRO A 96 0.94 -6.28 11.13
N ALA A 97 0.56 -7.13 12.09
CA ALA A 97 1.32 -8.34 12.43
C ALA A 97 1.35 -9.35 11.28
N GLN A 98 0.24 -9.51 10.55
CA GLN A 98 0.18 -10.39 9.37
C GLN A 98 0.96 -9.82 8.17
N LYS A 99 1.08 -8.49 8.08
CA LYS A 99 1.92 -7.79 7.09
C LYS A 99 3.39 -7.66 7.53
N ALA A 100 3.81 -8.35 8.60
CA ALA A 100 5.19 -8.25 9.09
C ALA A 100 6.22 -8.58 7.99
N GLY A 101 7.21 -7.71 7.84
CA GLY A 101 8.25 -7.84 6.82
C GLY A 101 7.89 -7.29 5.43
N TRP A 102 6.65 -6.86 5.22
CA TRP A 102 6.23 -6.10 4.04
C TRP A 102 6.77 -4.66 4.14
N ARG A 103 7.75 -4.34 3.29
CA ARG A 103 8.40 -3.02 3.27
C ARG A 103 8.13 -2.27 1.97
N ILE A 104 6.96 -2.51 1.38
CA ILE A 104 6.45 -1.74 0.27
C ILE A 104 5.44 -0.75 0.85
N GLU A 105 5.67 0.53 0.62
CA GLU A 105 4.74 1.58 1.03
C GLU A 105 3.46 1.48 0.20
N ASP A 106 2.32 1.51 0.88
CA ASP A 106 1.00 1.53 0.26
C ASP A 106 0.49 2.97 0.20
N SER A 107 0.64 3.60 -0.97
CA SER A 107 0.18 4.97 -1.20
C SER A 107 -1.34 5.12 -1.17
N ASP A 108 -2.11 4.02 -1.29
CA ASP A 108 -3.57 4.09 -1.32
C ASP A 108 -4.19 4.33 0.07
N ILE A 109 -3.41 4.21 1.16
CA ILE A 109 -3.88 4.49 2.52
C ILE A 109 -4.40 5.93 2.70
N GLY A 110 -3.88 6.87 1.89
CA GLY A 110 -4.28 8.28 1.92
C GLY A 110 -5.53 8.61 1.10
N ILE A 111 -6.16 7.63 0.44
CA ILE A 111 -7.33 7.89 -0.40
C ILE A 111 -8.54 8.24 0.45
N ASP A 112 -9.14 9.39 0.13
CA ASP A 112 -10.40 9.83 0.70
C ASP A 112 -11.59 9.03 0.09
N VAL A 113 -11.78 7.83 0.63
CA VAL A 113 -12.86 6.92 0.27
C VAL A 113 -14.24 7.51 0.59
N GLN A 114 -14.34 8.42 1.57
CA GLN A 114 -15.60 9.03 1.96
C GLN A 114 -16.09 10.03 0.90
N SER A 115 -15.22 10.94 0.47
CA SER A 115 -15.53 11.85 -0.63
C SER A 115 -15.76 11.13 -1.94
N TRP A 116 -15.07 10.00 -2.18
CA TRP A 116 -15.33 9.17 -3.36
C TRP A 116 -16.71 8.48 -3.30
N LEU A 117 -17.06 7.85 -2.17
CA LEU A 117 -18.39 7.27 -1.96
C LEU A 117 -19.49 8.33 -2.16
N GLY A 118 -19.33 9.53 -1.59
CA GLY A 118 -20.29 10.63 -1.76
C GLY A 118 -20.45 11.10 -3.21
N ARG A 119 -19.41 11.01 -4.04
CA ARG A 119 -19.51 11.25 -5.50
C ARG A 119 -20.21 10.10 -6.21
N ALA A 120 -19.89 8.86 -5.84
CA ALA A 120 -20.51 7.68 -6.41
C ALA A 120 -22.03 7.64 -6.15
N LEU A 121 -22.47 7.93 -4.92
CA LEU A 121 -23.89 7.98 -4.56
C LEU A 121 -24.65 9.07 -5.34
N ALA A 122 -24.05 10.23 -5.56
CA ALA A 122 -24.68 11.29 -6.36
C ALA A 122 -24.73 10.97 -7.86
N GLY A 123 -23.76 10.22 -8.37
CA GLY A 123 -23.69 9.78 -9.76
C GLY A 123 -24.34 8.44 -10.05
N ASP A 124 -24.98 7.81 -9.06
CA ASP A 124 -25.55 6.45 -9.14
C ASP A 124 -24.53 5.39 -9.62
N ALA A 125 -23.29 5.52 -9.16
CA ALA A 125 -22.14 4.78 -9.63
C ALA A 125 -21.52 3.87 -8.55
N LEU A 126 -22.34 3.31 -7.66
CA LEU A 126 -21.86 2.51 -6.51
C LEU A 126 -21.10 1.25 -6.95
N ASP A 127 -21.58 0.57 -7.99
CA ASP A 127 -20.89 -0.61 -8.54
C ASP A 127 -19.51 -0.24 -9.12
N THR A 128 -19.44 0.85 -9.86
CA THR A 128 -18.18 1.36 -10.43
C THR A 128 -17.22 1.76 -9.32
N PHE A 129 -17.72 2.36 -8.23
CA PHE A 129 -16.92 2.71 -7.06
C PHE A 129 -16.25 1.48 -6.43
N TYR A 130 -17.00 0.41 -6.14
CA TYR A 130 -16.41 -0.79 -5.56
C TYR A 130 -15.49 -1.54 -6.51
N GLN A 131 -15.83 -1.65 -7.80
CA GLN A 131 -14.96 -2.25 -8.80
C GLN A 131 -13.62 -1.51 -8.88
N ALA A 132 -13.64 -0.17 -8.82
CA ALA A 132 -12.44 0.66 -8.93
C ALA A 132 -11.52 0.60 -7.69
N LEU A 133 -12.00 0.13 -6.54
CA LEU A 133 -11.20 -0.03 -5.32
C LEU A 133 -10.32 -1.29 -5.34
N ARG A 134 -10.62 -2.27 -6.19
CA ARG A 134 -9.82 -3.48 -6.34
C ARG A 134 -8.43 -3.17 -6.94
N PRO A 135 -7.41 -4.01 -6.67
CA PRO A 135 -6.15 -3.99 -7.40
C PRO A 135 -6.38 -4.10 -8.91
N ARG A 136 -5.63 -3.32 -9.71
CA ARG A 136 -5.84 -3.19 -11.18
C ARG A 136 -4.94 -4.10 -12.02
N HIS A 137 -4.15 -4.96 -11.38
CA HIS A 137 -3.16 -5.77 -12.08
C HIS A 137 -3.81 -7.01 -12.73
N PRO A 138 -3.39 -7.42 -13.94
CA PRO A 138 -3.93 -8.62 -14.60
C PRO A 138 -3.86 -9.89 -13.74
N ASP A 139 -2.76 -10.08 -13.01
CA ASP A 139 -2.60 -11.22 -12.10
C ASP A 139 -3.64 -11.25 -10.97
N TYR A 140 -4.08 -10.09 -10.48
CA TYR A 140 -5.14 -10.04 -9.47
C TYR A 140 -6.47 -10.53 -10.04
N GLU A 141 -6.83 -10.11 -11.25
CA GLU A 141 -8.05 -10.57 -11.93
C GLU A 141 -7.97 -12.07 -12.27
N ALA A 142 -6.80 -12.58 -12.66
CA ALA A 142 -6.58 -14.00 -12.87
C ALA A 142 -6.78 -14.81 -11.57
N LEU A 143 -6.24 -14.31 -10.45
CA LEU A 143 -6.44 -14.91 -9.13
C LEU A 143 -7.91 -14.90 -8.71
N ARG A 144 -8.60 -13.77 -8.91
CA ARG A 144 -10.03 -13.61 -8.59
C ARG A 144 -10.91 -14.57 -9.40
N THR A 145 -10.64 -14.68 -10.71
CA THR A 145 -11.34 -15.60 -11.61
C THR A 145 -11.14 -17.04 -11.17
N THR A 146 -9.90 -17.43 -10.85
CA THR A 146 -9.57 -18.78 -10.37
C THR A 146 -10.24 -19.05 -9.03
N TYR A 147 -10.18 -18.09 -8.10
CA TYR A 147 -10.78 -18.20 -6.77
C TYR A 147 -12.30 -18.41 -6.82
N ALA A 148 -13.00 -17.77 -7.76
CA ALA A 148 -14.44 -17.92 -7.91
C ALA A 148 -14.86 -19.38 -8.20
N GLY A 149 -14.08 -20.10 -9.03
CA GLY A 149 -14.36 -21.49 -9.41
C GLY A 149 -13.66 -22.56 -8.55
N GLU A 150 -12.73 -22.18 -7.67
CA GLU A 150 -11.95 -23.14 -6.88
C GLU A 150 -12.75 -23.72 -5.71
N THR A 151 -12.85 -25.04 -5.67
CA THR A 151 -13.61 -25.79 -4.65
C THR A 151 -12.72 -26.42 -3.59
N ASP A 152 -11.43 -26.65 -3.89
CA ASP A 152 -10.49 -27.20 -2.92
C ASP A 152 -10.16 -26.16 -1.83
N PRO A 153 -10.43 -26.45 -0.54
CA PRO A 153 -10.27 -25.45 0.53
C PRO A 153 -8.84 -24.91 0.67
N ASP A 154 -7.82 -25.76 0.50
CA ASP A 154 -6.42 -25.37 0.70
C ASP A 154 -5.91 -24.50 -0.46
N ARG A 155 -6.29 -24.86 -1.70
CA ARG A 155 -6.02 -24.04 -2.89
C ARG A 155 -6.77 -22.72 -2.82
N ARG A 156 -8.04 -22.74 -2.41
CA ARG A 156 -8.87 -21.53 -2.23
C ARG A 156 -8.26 -20.60 -1.18
N LEU A 157 -7.78 -21.13 -0.05
CA LEU A 157 -7.07 -20.36 0.98
C LEU A 157 -5.76 -19.76 0.43
N THR A 158 -5.03 -20.51 -0.39
CA THR A 158 -3.80 -20.02 -1.04
C THR A 158 -4.08 -18.86 -2.00
N LEU A 159 -5.11 -19.00 -2.84
CA LEU A 159 -5.58 -17.93 -3.75
C LEU A 159 -6.00 -16.68 -2.96
N ALA A 160 -6.80 -16.86 -1.90
CA ALA A 160 -7.21 -15.78 -1.01
C ALA A 160 -6.03 -15.00 -0.43
N ARG A 161 -4.98 -15.70 0.05
CA ARG A 161 -3.75 -15.08 0.58
C ARG A 161 -3.00 -14.28 -0.48
N ASN A 162 -2.96 -14.76 -1.73
CA ASN A 162 -2.31 -14.02 -2.82
C ASN A 162 -3.14 -12.81 -3.25
N MET A 163 -4.46 -12.92 -3.34
CA MET A 163 -5.36 -11.78 -3.57
C MET A 163 -5.21 -10.71 -2.47
N GLU A 164 -5.07 -11.14 -1.21
CA GLU A 164 -4.83 -10.25 -0.09
C GLU A 164 -3.48 -9.51 -0.20
N ARG A 165 -2.40 -10.19 -0.60
CA ARG A 165 -1.09 -9.55 -0.86
C ARG A 165 -1.15 -8.50 -1.97
N TRP A 166 -1.96 -8.73 -3.01
CA TRP A 166 -2.19 -7.71 -4.05
C TRP A 166 -2.85 -6.44 -3.52
N ARG A 167 -3.65 -6.52 -2.46
CA ARG A 167 -4.22 -5.35 -1.77
C ARG A 167 -3.22 -4.65 -0.84
N TRP A 168 -2.04 -5.22 -0.62
CA TRP A 168 -0.98 -4.57 0.15
C TRP A 168 -0.01 -3.79 -0.76
N LEU A 169 -0.16 -3.95 -2.07
CA LEU A 169 0.56 -3.15 -3.06
C LEU A 169 -0.25 -1.90 -3.41
N PRO A 170 0.42 -0.79 -3.75
CA PRO A 170 -0.24 0.31 -4.44
C PRO A 170 -0.99 -0.18 -5.68
N ARG A 171 -2.22 0.27 -5.87
CA ARG A 171 -3.05 -0.01 -7.06
C ARG A 171 -2.40 0.52 -8.35
N SER A 172 -1.52 1.51 -8.23
CA SER A 172 -0.69 2.02 -9.32
C SER A 172 0.78 1.78 -9.00
N LEU A 173 1.40 0.86 -9.72
CA LEU A 173 2.85 0.60 -9.65
C LEU A 173 3.67 1.55 -10.54
N GLY A 174 3.00 2.49 -11.23
CA GLY A 174 3.58 3.35 -12.26
C GLY A 174 3.43 2.74 -13.66
N ASN A 175 3.88 3.48 -14.67
CA ASN A 175 3.83 3.01 -16.07
C ASN A 175 4.91 1.97 -16.36
N ASP A 176 6.10 2.17 -15.78
CA ASP A 176 7.27 1.32 -15.97
C ASP A 176 7.75 0.81 -14.61
N TYR A 177 7.81 -0.52 -14.45
CA TYR A 177 8.28 -1.13 -13.22
C TYR A 177 8.85 -2.53 -13.47
N VAL A 178 9.70 -2.99 -12.56
CA VAL A 178 10.15 -4.38 -12.50
C VAL A 178 9.51 -5.03 -11.28
N LEU A 179 8.68 -6.05 -11.50
CA LEU A 179 8.07 -6.84 -10.45
C LEU A 179 8.86 -8.15 -10.29
N VAL A 180 9.47 -8.36 -9.13
CA VAL A 180 10.19 -9.58 -8.82
C VAL A 180 9.33 -10.48 -7.94
N ASN A 181 8.90 -11.62 -8.49
CA ASN A 181 8.19 -12.64 -7.74
C ASN A 181 9.19 -13.66 -7.19
N ALA A 182 9.61 -13.45 -5.94
CA ALA A 182 10.59 -14.31 -5.29
C ALA A 182 10.12 -15.77 -5.09
N ALA A 183 8.81 -16.00 -4.97
CA ALA A 183 8.25 -17.35 -4.84
C ALA A 183 8.27 -18.11 -6.17
N PHE A 184 8.26 -17.38 -7.29
CA PHE A 184 8.24 -17.94 -8.63
C PHE A 184 9.61 -17.91 -9.33
N PHE A 185 10.61 -17.28 -8.71
CA PHE A 185 11.96 -17.12 -9.28
C PHE A 185 11.95 -16.36 -10.61
N GLU A 186 11.08 -15.36 -10.75
CA GLU A 186 10.95 -14.56 -11.98
C GLU A 186 10.94 -13.05 -11.68
N ALA A 187 11.46 -12.29 -12.65
CA ALA A 187 11.32 -10.84 -12.72
C ALA A 187 10.60 -10.47 -14.02
N HIS A 188 9.57 -9.63 -13.91
CA HIS A 188 8.76 -9.16 -15.01
C HIS A 188 8.98 -7.66 -15.18
N LEU A 189 9.38 -7.23 -16.37
CA LEU A 189 9.42 -5.83 -16.75
C LEU A 189 8.06 -5.46 -17.34
N TRP A 190 7.43 -4.44 -16.75
CA TRP A 190 6.21 -3.85 -17.26
C TRP A 190 6.52 -2.48 -17.85
N ARG A 191 5.90 -2.17 -18.99
CA ARG A 191 5.92 -0.85 -19.64
C ARG A 191 4.55 -0.53 -20.22
N ASP A 192 4.06 0.67 -19.93
CA ASP A 192 2.76 1.18 -20.38
C ASP A 192 1.62 0.15 -20.18
N GLY A 193 1.62 -0.51 -19.02
CA GLY A 193 0.62 -1.52 -18.65
C GLY A 193 0.72 -2.86 -19.38
N LYS A 194 1.84 -3.13 -20.08
CA LYS A 194 2.10 -4.39 -20.77
C LYS A 194 3.40 -5.02 -20.27
N GLU A 195 3.41 -6.35 -20.19
CA GLU A 195 4.65 -7.08 -19.93
C GLU A 195 5.58 -6.96 -21.14
N ALA A 196 6.77 -6.39 -20.92
CA ALA A 196 7.80 -6.14 -21.92
C ALA A 196 8.94 -7.18 -21.86
N GLY A 197 9.01 -7.98 -20.81
CA GLY A 197 9.96 -9.09 -20.72
C GLY A 197 9.95 -9.80 -19.37
N THR A 198 10.44 -11.03 -19.39
CA THR A 198 10.48 -11.94 -18.24
C THR A 198 11.86 -12.56 -18.16
N TRP A 199 12.41 -12.65 -16.95
CA TRP A 199 13.71 -13.28 -16.70
C TRP A 199 13.66 -14.17 -15.46
N PRO A 200 14.29 -15.36 -15.50
CA PRO A 200 14.51 -16.13 -14.28
C PRO A 200 15.48 -15.38 -13.36
N VAL A 201 15.22 -15.45 -12.05
CA VAL A 201 16.07 -14.84 -11.01
C VAL A 201 16.47 -15.84 -9.95
N ILE A 202 17.61 -15.59 -9.33
CA ILE A 202 18.04 -16.31 -8.13
C ILE A 202 17.74 -15.43 -6.93
N VAL A 203 17.04 -15.98 -5.94
CA VAL A 203 16.72 -15.29 -4.69
C VAL A 203 17.50 -15.86 -3.50
N GLY A 204 17.46 -15.14 -2.38
CA GLY A 204 18.12 -15.53 -1.14
C GLY A 204 17.67 -16.90 -0.64
N LYS A 205 18.57 -17.56 0.11
CA LYS A 205 18.30 -18.84 0.78
C LYS A 205 17.17 -18.69 1.80
N ARG A 206 16.53 -19.79 2.21
CA ARG A 206 15.50 -19.76 3.28
C ARG A 206 15.99 -19.15 4.60
N SER A 207 17.27 -19.33 4.94
CA SER A 207 17.89 -18.75 6.13
C SER A 207 18.27 -17.27 5.99
N THR A 208 18.36 -16.75 4.76
CA THR A 208 18.69 -15.36 4.42
C THR A 208 17.83 -14.91 3.23
N PRO A 209 16.50 -14.81 3.42
CA PRO A 209 15.57 -14.58 2.32
C PRO A 209 15.75 -13.19 1.72
N THR A 210 15.47 -13.05 0.41
CA THR A 210 15.37 -11.73 -0.22
C THR A 210 14.27 -10.93 0.49
N PRO A 211 14.56 -9.71 1.00
CA PRO A 211 13.54 -8.90 1.66
C PRO A 211 12.45 -8.48 0.65
N VAL A 212 11.23 -8.28 1.15
CA VAL A 212 10.13 -7.70 0.36
C VAL A 212 10.17 -6.19 0.51
N PHE A 213 10.42 -5.47 -0.57
CA PHE A 213 10.54 -4.00 -0.58
C PHE A 213 10.22 -3.42 -1.97
N SER A 214 10.04 -2.10 -2.02
CA SER A 214 10.04 -1.32 -3.26
C SER A 214 11.22 -0.36 -3.25
N ALA A 215 11.83 -0.13 -4.42
CA ALA A 215 12.91 0.81 -4.61
C ALA A 215 12.91 1.33 -6.05
N THR A 216 13.52 2.50 -6.26
CA THR A 216 13.72 3.05 -7.60
C THR A 216 15.05 2.54 -8.17
N ILE A 217 15.03 2.04 -9.41
CA ILE A 217 16.24 1.77 -10.17
C ILE A 217 16.79 3.11 -10.65
N ASN A 218 17.87 3.58 -10.05
CA ASN A 218 18.49 4.86 -10.38
C ASN A 218 19.41 4.78 -11.60
N GLY A 219 19.83 3.57 -11.97
CA GLY A 219 20.66 3.38 -13.13
C GLY A 219 21.12 1.94 -13.33
N VAL A 220 21.83 1.76 -14.45
CA VAL A 220 22.44 0.50 -14.83
C VAL A 220 23.95 0.70 -14.83
N ILE A 221 24.66 -0.11 -14.04
CA ILE A 221 26.12 -0.10 -13.98
C ILE A 221 26.63 -1.27 -14.81
N LEU A 222 27.33 -0.96 -15.90
CA LEU A 222 28.01 -1.95 -16.72
C LEU A 222 29.39 -2.26 -16.14
N ASN A 223 29.78 -3.52 -16.19
CA ASN A 223 31.04 -4.04 -15.65
C ASN A 223 31.31 -3.52 -14.22
N PRO A 224 30.41 -3.82 -13.26
CA PRO A 224 30.47 -3.24 -11.92
C PRO A 224 31.67 -3.76 -11.13
N TRP A 225 32.21 -2.92 -10.24
CA TRP A 225 32.98 -3.41 -9.10
C TRP A 225 32.04 -4.12 -8.12
N TRP A 226 32.50 -5.23 -7.53
CA TRP A 226 31.79 -5.83 -6.41
C TRP A 226 32.46 -5.46 -5.08
N ASN A 227 31.74 -4.72 -4.24
CA ASN A 227 32.16 -4.48 -2.86
C ASN A 227 31.68 -5.65 -2.01
N ILE A 228 32.61 -6.41 -1.41
CA ILE A 228 32.26 -7.65 -0.72
C ILE A 228 31.63 -7.31 0.63
N PRO A 229 30.42 -7.81 0.93
CA PRO A 229 29.79 -7.60 2.23
C PRO A 229 30.57 -8.26 3.37
N ALA A 230 30.54 -7.66 4.56
CA ALA A 230 31.26 -8.18 5.73
C ALA A 230 30.82 -9.61 6.12
N SER A 231 29.57 -9.98 5.87
CA SER A 231 29.06 -11.35 6.08
C SER A 231 29.79 -12.36 5.20
N ILE A 232 30.01 -12.05 3.92
CA ILE A 232 30.75 -12.89 2.97
C ILE A 232 32.23 -12.97 3.35
N VAL A 233 32.84 -11.87 3.79
CA VAL A 233 34.22 -11.89 4.31
C VAL A 233 34.36 -12.87 5.47
N ARG A 234 33.38 -12.91 6.38
CA ARG A 234 33.35 -13.83 7.52
C ARG A 234 33.16 -15.28 7.07
N GLU A 235 32.20 -15.53 6.18
CA GLU A 235 31.92 -16.86 5.61
C GLU A 235 33.16 -17.44 4.91
N MET A 236 33.83 -16.61 4.12
CA MET A 236 35.04 -16.98 3.38
C MET A 236 36.31 -16.96 4.24
N ARG A 237 36.22 -16.63 5.54
CA ARG A 237 37.36 -16.49 6.46
C ARG A 237 38.48 -15.59 5.90
N GLY A 238 38.08 -14.52 5.18
CA GLY A 238 39.01 -13.59 4.53
C GLY A 238 39.80 -14.15 3.36
N ARG A 239 39.45 -15.34 2.83
CA ARG A 239 40.19 -15.99 1.74
C ARG A 239 39.65 -15.54 0.37
N PHE A 240 40.34 -14.59 -0.24
CA PHE A 240 39.98 -14.03 -1.55
C PHE A 240 41.17 -14.10 -2.52
N PRO A 241 41.19 -15.07 -3.46
CA PRO A 241 42.34 -15.28 -4.34
C PRO A 241 42.48 -14.18 -5.39
N ALA A 242 43.67 -13.58 -5.50
CA ALA A 242 43.95 -12.53 -6.48
C ALA A 242 43.72 -12.99 -7.93
N SER A 243 43.88 -14.29 -8.23
CA SER A 243 43.60 -14.89 -9.54
C SER A 243 42.14 -14.75 -10.00
N LYS A 244 41.20 -14.55 -9.06
CA LYS A 244 39.78 -14.25 -9.36
C LYS A 244 39.48 -12.74 -9.37
N GLY A 245 40.51 -11.89 -9.36
CA GLY A 245 40.37 -10.43 -9.43
C GLY A 245 40.01 -9.76 -8.11
N TYR A 246 40.12 -10.46 -6.97
CA TYR A 246 39.92 -9.87 -5.65
C TYR A 246 41.09 -9.00 -5.23
N VAL A 247 40.79 -7.86 -4.61
CA VAL A 247 41.76 -6.88 -4.09
C VAL A 247 41.26 -6.30 -2.77
N TYR A 248 42.18 -5.88 -1.91
CA TYR A 248 41.86 -5.13 -0.70
C TYR A 248 42.23 -3.66 -0.91
N LEU A 249 41.24 -2.77 -0.90
CA LEU A 249 41.41 -1.34 -1.18
C LEU A 249 40.57 -0.52 -0.19
N ASN A 250 41.14 0.57 0.35
CA ASN A 250 40.45 1.48 1.28
C ASN A 250 39.80 0.77 2.48
N GLY A 251 40.46 -0.25 3.03
CA GLY A 251 39.94 -1.00 4.18
C GLY A 251 38.84 -2.01 3.85
N GLN A 252 38.56 -2.30 2.57
CA GLN A 252 37.51 -3.23 2.17
C GLN A 252 37.95 -4.19 1.06
N TRP A 253 37.49 -5.45 1.14
CA TRP A 253 37.63 -6.41 0.05
C TRP A 253 36.68 -6.08 -1.11
N ARG A 254 37.23 -6.07 -2.33
CA ARG A 254 36.51 -5.78 -3.57
C ARG A 254 36.91 -6.76 -4.67
N GLN A 255 36.03 -7.00 -5.63
CA GLN A 255 36.35 -7.72 -6.86
C GLN A 255 36.33 -6.77 -8.05
N LYS A 256 37.40 -6.82 -8.87
CA LYS A 256 37.51 -6.06 -10.11
C LYS A 256 36.42 -6.45 -11.12
N PRO A 257 35.99 -5.54 -11.99
CA PRO A 257 35.21 -5.89 -13.16
C PRO A 257 35.90 -6.95 -14.02
N GLY A 258 35.13 -7.86 -14.62
CA GLY A 258 35.64 -8.88 -15.54
C GLY A 258 34.77 -10.14 -15.61
N PRO A 259 35.10 -11.11 -16.47
CA PRO A 259 34.28 -12.30 -16.71
C PRO A 259 34.01 -13.17 -15.47
N GLY A 260 34.91 -13.14 -14.48
CA GLY A 260 34.77 -13.88 -13.22
C GLY A 260 34.13 -13.09 -12.08
N ASN A 261 33.62 -11.89 -12.33
CA ASN A 261 32.99 -11.06 -11.30
C ASN A 261 31.64 -11.66 -10.86
N ALA A 262 31.42 -11.78 -9.55
CA ALA A 262 30.21 -12.38 -9.00
C ALA A 262 28.93 -11.59 -9.29
N LEU A 263 29.02 -10.28 -9.59
CA LEU A 263 27.90 -9.46 -10.06
C LEU A 263 27.67 -9.56 -11.58
N GLY A 264 28.49 -10.34 -12.29
CA GLY A 264 28.45 -10.42 -13.75
C GLY A 264 28.87 -9.11 -14.42
N GLN A 265 28.25 -8.82 -15.56
CA GLN A 265 28.59 -7.68 -16.42
C GLN A 265 27.64 -6.49 -16.28
N MET A 266 26.57 -6.62 -15.49
CA MET A 266 25.56 -5.59 -15.31
C MET A 266 24.97 -5.65 -13.90
N LYS A 267 24.80 -4.49 -13.27
CA LYS A 267 24.08 -4.33 -12.01
C LYS A 267 23.01 -3.25 -12.16
N LEU A 268 21.81 -3.53 -11.66
CA LEU A 268 20.80 -2.50 -11.42
C LEU A 268 21.10 -1.81 -10.08
N ASP A 269 21.24 -0.50 -10.11
CA ASP A 269 21.50 0.28 -8.89
C ASP A 269 20.20 0.77 -8.27
N MET A 270 19.92 0.28 -7.06
CA MET A 270 18.68 0.52 -6.33
C MET A 270 19.01 0.81 -4.86
N PRO A 271 19.38 2.05 -4.51
CA PRO A 271 19.61 2.42 -3.12
C PRO A 271 18.38 2.11 -2.26
N ASN A 272 18.57 1.30 -1.23
CA ASN A 272 17.51 0.92 -0.30
C ASN A 272 18.13 0.58 1.08
N PRO A 273 17.36 0.68 2.17
CA PRO A 273 17.89 0.51 3.53
C PRO A 273 17.87 -0.94 4.05
N TYR A 274 17.54 -1.93 3.20
CA TYR A 274 17.24 -3.30 3.62
C TYR A 274 18.29 -4.33 3.19
#